data_AF-A0A3E1J195-F1
#
_entry.id   AF-A0A3E1J195-F1
#
_cell.length_a   1.000
_cell.length_b   1.000
_cell.length_c   1.000
_cell.angle_alpha   90.00
_cell.angle_beta   90.00
_cell.angle_gamma   90.00
#
_symmetry.space_group_name_H-M   'P 1'
#
loop_
_entity.id
_entity.type
_entity.pdbx_description
1 polymer ?
#
loop_
_entity_poly.entity_id
_entity_poly.type
_entity_poly.pdbx_seq_one_letter_code
_entity_poly.pdbx_strand_id
1 'polypeptide(L)'
;MATVDIELDKKAVHSCIDDFDIHSLTEIYGPSATTAGDFDSIVGIEDVESLAGREIADINGKIYPSKECCYFMSIPTNYVVKHCKDESAWIQGLQYWVSIAAKGFIEGVAQYGKQYTVQRFTYRAVNRWFSMASNDTDLAGSDFIMIPLAMFHNINVRDAILVAILDENDEWYGGEMLSDLAWLPHVPEMSLNLRHFLEAKFAQNETPKISRAVKARKLLEAMAIIVQEIPELTVQVYALIAYISWWFRLSDVAHYANRALQIDPDCSMAKIVNSAIEHGIEPAWLDSHATPQEE
;
A
#
# COMPACT_ATOMS: atom_id res chain seq x y z
N MET A 1 -47.96 -10.84 19.93
CA MET A 1 -48.07 -12.27 19.53
C MET A 1 -48.41 -12.30 18.05
N ALA A 2 -47.54 -12.94 17.26
CA ALA A 2 -47.63 -13.31 15.83
C ALA A 2 -47.97 -12.21 14.80
N THR A 3 -47.00 -11.60 14.10
CA THR A 3 -46.32 -12.04 12.85
C THR A 3 -47.27 -12.30 11.68
N VAL A 4 -47.28 -11.35 10.73
CA VAL A 4 -47.87 -11.47 9.40
C VAL A 4 -46.85 -12.16 8.51
N ASP A 5 -47.24 -13.30 7.95
CA ASP A 5 -46.56 -14.00 6.87
C ASP A 5 -46.50 -13.13 5.61
N ILE A 6 -45.29 -12.97 5.06
CA ILE A 6 -45.09 -12.69 3.64
C ILE A 6 -44.16 -13.80 3.14
N GLU A 7 -44.74 -14.73 2.39
CA GLU A 7 -44.04 -15.70 1.55
C GLU A 7 -43.06 -14.96 0.62
N LEU A 8 -41.76 -15.15 0.85
CA LEU A 8 -40.70 -14.90 -0.11
C LEU A 8 -40.06 -16.23 -0.47
N ASP A 9 -40.86 -17.12 -1.06
CA ASP A 9 -40.35 -18.28 -1.76
C ASP A 9 -40.52 -18.07 -3.27
N LYS A 10 -39.44 -18.34 -4.01
CA LYS A 10 -39.22 -18.11 -5.46
C LYS A 10 -38.61 -16.78 -5.89
N LYS A 11 -37.35 -16.56 -5.48
CA LYS A 11 -36.24 -16.25 -6.42
C LYS A 11 -34.87 -16.46 -5.76
N ALA A 12 -34.62 -17.65 -5.23
CA ALA A 12 -33.25 -18.09 -4.95
C ALA A 12 -32.60 -18.55 -6.28
N VAL A 13 -32.21 -17.57 -7.09
CA VAL A 13 -31.30 -17.83 -8.22
C VAL A 13 -29.89 -17.83 -7.63
N HIS A 14 -29.24 -18.97 -7.73
CA HIS A 14 -27.87 -19.24 -7.29
C HIS A 14 -26.89 -18.13 -7.69
N SER A 15 -26.16 -17.55 -6.74
CA SER A 15 -24.79 -17.03 -6.93
C SER A 15 -24.24 -16.42 -5.64
N CYS A 16 -23.54 -17.24 -4.87
CA CYS A 16 -22.33 -16.95 -4.10
C CYS A 16 -22.15 -18.16 -3.19
N ILE A 17 -21.11 -18.95 -3.47
CA ILE A 17 -20.70 -20.04 -2.58
C ILE A 17 -20.06 -19.33 -1.38
N ASP A 18 -20.89 -18.99 -0.40
CA ASP A 18 -20.48 -18.54 0.94
C ASP A 18 -20.10 -19.72 1.86
N ASP A 19 -20.07 -20.95 1.33
CA ASP A 19 -19.76 -22.15 2.10
C ASP A 19 -18.30 -22.57 1.92
N PHE A 20 -17.38 -21.88 2.59
CA PHE A 20 -16.13 -22.52 2.99
C PHE A 20 -16.46 -23.49 4.13
N ASP A 21 -16.69 -24.75 3.78
CA ASP A 21 -16.80 -25.82 4.76
C ASP A 21 -15.48 -25.95 5.54
N ILE A 22 -15.49 -25.54 6.81
CA ILE A 22 -14.36 -25.67 7.74
C ILE A 22 -13.88 -27.13 7.80
N HIS A 23 -14.77 -28.10 7.60
CA HIS A 23 -14.41 -29.52 7.57
C HIS A 23 -13.46 -29.85 6.41
N SER A 24 -13.68 -29.26 5.24
CA SER A 24 -12.84 -29.40 4.05
C SER A 24 -11.43 -28.79 4.24
N LEU A 25 -11.30 -27.69 4.99
CA LEU A 25 -9.98 -27.15 5.36
C LEU A 25 -9.24 -28.07 6.35
N THR A 26 -9.96 -28.73 7.26
CA THR A 26 -9.36 -29.65 8.24
C THR A 26 -8.93 -30.98 7.59
N GLU A 27 -9.64 -31.44 6.56
CA GLU A 27 -9.27 -32.62 5.77
C GLU A 27 -8.01 -32.41 4.92
N ILE A 28 -7.83 -31.21 4.36
CA ILE A 28 -6.69 -30.90 3.50
C ILE A 28 -5.46 -30.47 4.33
N TYR A 29 -5.65 -29.75 5.44
CA TYR A 29 -4.57 -29.04 6.14
C TYR A 29 -4.41 -29.41 7.63
N GLY A 30 -5.28 -30.26 8.19
CA GLY A 30 -5.14 -30.78 9.56
C GLY A 30 -5.65 -29.84 10.67
N PRO A 31 -5.52 -30.27 11.95
CA PRO A 31 -6.20 -29.64 13.09
C PRO A 31 -5.71 -28.23 13.49
N SER A 32 -4.62 -27.71 12.91
CA SER A 32 -4.10 -26.36 13.19
C SER A 32 -4.98 -25.23 12.64
N ALA A 33 -5.93 -25.52 11.76
CA ALA A 33 -6.84 -24.52 11.18
C ALA A 33 -7.90 -23.94 12.15
N THR A 34 -8.04 -24.46 13.37
CA THR A 34 -9.20 -24.17 14.24
C THR A 34 -8.91 -23.45 15.55
N THR A 35 -7.64 -23.16 15.88
CA THR A 35 -7.30 -22.53 17.16
C THR A 35 -7.01 -21.03 17.00
N ALA A 36 -8.06 -20.25 16.80
CA ALA A 36 -8.01 -18.78 16.92
C ALA A 36 -8.31 -18.40 18.39
N GLY A 37 -7.27 -18.46 19.21
CA GLY A 37 -7.22 -17.92 20.57
C GLY A 37 -5.83 -17.35 20.78
N ASP A 38 -5.77 -16.08 21.16
CA ASP A 38 -4.57 -15.27 21.41
C ASP A 38 -3.82 -14.75 20.17
N PHE A 39 -3.92 -13.42 20.01
CA PHE A 39 -3.46 -12.57 18.91
C PHE A 39 -1.92 -12.52 18.68
N ASP A 40 -1.12 -13.25 19.46
CA ASP A 40 0.28 -13.58 19.11
C ASP A 40 0.35 -14.63 17.97
N SER A 41 -0.81 -15.15 17.56
CA SER A 41 -1.04 -16.03 16.42
C SER A 41 -1.92 -15.36 15.36
N ILE A 42 -1.44 -14.30 14.69
CA ILE A 42 -1.93 -14.04 13.32
C ILE A 42 -1.41 -15.20 12.49
N VAL A 43 -2.15 -16.32 12.53
CA VAL A 43 -1.94 -17.63 11.90
C VAL A 43 -0.47 -18.01 11.87
N GLY A 44 -0.04 -18.95 12.73
CA GLY A 44 1.35 -19.43 12.82
C GLY A 44 2.08 -19.23 11.51
N ILE A 45 3.00 -18.25 11.47
CA ILE A 45 3.61 -17.75 10.24
C ILE A 45 4.20 -18.90 9.40
N GLU A 46 4.58 -19.99 10.07
CA GLU A 46 5.07 -21.25 9.50
C GLU A 46 4.00 -22.08 8.74
N ASP A 47 2.73 -22.04 9.14
CA ASP A 47 1.63 -22.75 8.46
C ASP A 47 1.16 -22.00 7.19
N VAL A 48 1.30 -20.66 7.16
CA VAL A 48 0.84 -19.80 6.04
C VAL A 48 1.92 -19.53 4.99
N GLU A 49 3.19 -19.77 5.31
CA GLU A 49 4.25 -19.87 4.28
C GLU A 49 3.91 -20.94 3.21
N SER A 50 3.04 -21.91 3.53
CA SER A 50 2.51 -22.88 2.57
C SER A 50 1.45 -22.32 1.61
N LEU A 51 0.79 -21.22 1.99
CA LEU A 51 -0.24 -20.50 1.21
C LEU A 51 0.36 -19.35 0.38
N ALA A 52 1.49 -18.79 0.82
CA ALA A 52 2.22 -17.79 0.07
C ALA A 52 2.68 -18.38 -1.28
N GLY A 53 2.21 -17.78 -2.39
CA GLY A 53 2.63 -18.18 -3.74
C GLY A 53 1.79 -19.25 -4.44
N ARG A 54 0.57 -19.57 -3.97
CA ARG A 54 -0.37 -20.44 -4.73
C ARG A 54 -1.54 -19.64 -5.28
N GLU A 55 -1.70 -19.67 -6.61
CA GLU A 55 -2.90 -19.13 -7.28
C GLU A 55 -4.12 -19.96 -6.88
N ILE A 56 -5.16 -19.30 -6.35
CA ILE A 56 -6.47 -19.91 -6.12
C ILE A 56 -7.35 -19.50 -7.30
N ALA A 57 -7.43 -20.35 -8.31
CA ALA A 57 -8.30 -20.17 -9.47
C ALA A 57 -9.36 -21.28 -9.51
N ASP A 58 -10.56 -20.94 -9.97
CA ASP A 58 -11.55 -21.94 -10.35
C ASP A 58 -11.07 -22.74 -11.59
N ILE A 59 -11.80 -23.79 -11.96
CA ILE A 59 -11.48 -24.66 -13.12
C ILE A 59 -11.40 -23.89 -14.46
N ASN A 60 -11.82 -22.63 -14.50
CA ASN A 60 -11.82 -21.75 -15.67
C ASN A 60 -10.75 -20.65 -15.58
N GLY A 61 -9.89 -20.65 -14.55
CA GLY A 61 -8.83 -19.65 -14.38
C GLY A 61 -9.29 -18.35 -13.73
N LYS A 62 -10.50 -18.29 -13.14
CA LYS A 62 -11.00 -17.10 -12.46
C LYS A 62 -10.61 -17.11 -10.98
N ILE A 63 -9.87 -16.09 -10.56
CA ILE A 63 -9.40 -15.93 -9.18
C ILE A 63 -10.57 -15.39 -8.32
N TYR A 64 -11.01 -16.16 -7.34
CA TYR A 64 -11.96 -15.75 -6.31
C TYR A 64 -11.29 -15.94 -4.95
N PRO A 65 -10.46 -14.99 -4.49
CA PRO A 65 -9.89 -15.13 -3.18
C PRO A 65 -11.01 -14.81 -2.16
N SER A 66 -11.23 -15.69 -1.19
CA SER A 66 -12.01 -15.30 0.00
C SER A 66 -11.35 -14.08 0.65
N LYS A 67 -12.09 -13.35 1.50
CA LYS A 67 -11.50 -12.22 2.23
C LYS A 67 -10.24 -12.65 3.00
N GLU A 68 -10.22 -13.84 3.59
CA GLU A 68 -9.06 -14.44 4.26
C GLU A 68 -7.90 -14.64 3.27
N CYS A 69 -8.14 -15.24 2.10
CA CYS A 69 -7.10 -15.45 1.09
C CYS A 69 -6.51 -14.14 0.57
N CYS A 70 -7.35 -13.11 0.38
CA CYS A 70 -6.89 -11.80 -0.10
C CYS A 70 -5.80 -11.22 0.78
N TYR A 71 -5.89 -11.37 2.10
CA TYR A 71 -4.96 -10.78 3.05
C TYR A 71 -3.56 -11.41 3.04
N PHE A 72 -3.48 -12.72 2.80
CA PHE A 72 -2.22 -13.48 2.90
C PHE A 72 -1.57 -13.77 1.55
N MET A 73 -2.32 -13.69 0.45
CA MET A 73 -1.78 -14.02 -0.87
C MET A 73 -0.86 -12.91 -1.41
N SER A 74 0.13 -13.33 -2.19
CA SER A 74 0.88 -12.43 -3.07
C SER A 74 -0.03 -11.95 -4.20
N ILE A 75 -0.08 -10.64 -4.40
CA ILE A 75 -0.83 -9.97 -5.44
C ILE A 75 0.17 -9.40 -6.44
N PRO A 76 0.19 -9.92 -7.68
CA PRO A 76 1.09 -9.42 -8.71
C PRO A 76 0.91 -7.93 -8.99
N THR A 77 2.01 -7.17 -9.05
CA THR A 77 1.93 -5.71 -9.25
C THR A 77 1.26 -5.35 -10.57
N ASN A 78 1.48 -6.16 -11.62
CA ASN A 78 0.85 -6.03 -12.93
C ASN A 78 -0.66 -6.29 -12.90
N TYR A 79 -1.14 -7.15 -12.00
CA TYR A 79 -2.56 -7.40 -11.78
C TYR A 79 -3.21 -6.15 -11.19
N VAL A 80 -2.61 -5.56 -10.16
CA VAL A 80 -3.12 -4.32 -9.53
C VAL A 80 -3.22 -3.19 -10.56
N VAL A 81 -2.19 -2.98 -11.37
CA VAL A 81 -2.19 -1.94 -12.42
C VAL A 81 -3.37 -2.08 -13.38
N LYS A 82 -3.80 -3.31 -13.70
CA LYS A 82 -4.90 -3.59 -14.63
C LYS A 82 -6.28 -3.64 -13.97
N HIS A 83 -6.34 -3.94 -12.67
CA HIS A 83 -7.56 -4.29 -11.95
C HIS A 83 -7.81 -3.43 -10.70
N CYS A 84 -7.17 -2.26 -10.59
CA CYS A 84 -7.44 -1.28 -9.54
C CYS A 84 -8.76 -0.54 -9.81
N LYS A 85 -9.86 -1.08 -9.28
CA LYS A 85 -11.20 -0.47 -9.27
C LYS A 85 -11.90 -0.81 -7.95
N ASP A 86 -12.60 0.15 -7.36
CA ASP A 86 -13.30 0.03 -6.06
C ASP A 86 -14.19 -1.22 -5.94
N GLU A 87 -14.83 -1.65 -7.02
CA GLU A 87 -15.74 -2.80 -7.03
C GLU A 87 -15.04 -4.17 -7.18
N SER A 88 -13.71 -4.19 -7.21
CA SER A 88 -12.96 -5.44 -7.40
C SER A 88 -13.02 -6.30 -6.13
N ALA A 89 -13.34 -7.59 -6.28
CA ALA A 89 -13.50 -8.50 -5.15
C ALA A 89 -12.27 -8.56 -4.21
N TRP A 90 -11.06 -8.46 -4.76
CA TRP A 90 -9.84 -8.45 -3.95
C TRP A 90 -9.69 -7.18 -3.10
N ILE A 91 -10.15 -6.02 -3.59
CA ILE A 91 -10.18 -4.77 -2.84
C ILE A 91 -11.19 -4.88 -1.69
N GLN A 92 -12.40 -5.36 -1.98
CA GLN A 92 -13.43 -5.57 -0.96
C GLN A 92 -12.99 -6.57 0.11
N GLY A 93 -12.32 -7.65 -0.30
CA GLY A 93 -11.71 -8.62 0.61
C GLY A 93 -10.70 -7.98 1.55
N LEU A 94 -9.85 -7.06 1.06
CA LEU A 94 -8.89 -6.33 1.89
C LEU A 94 -9.53 -5.25 2.77
N GLN A 95 -10.56 -4.55 2.27
CA GLN A 95 -11.32 -3.55 3.04
C GLN A 95 -11.89 -4.13 4.34
N TYR A 96 -12.37 -5.38 4.31
CA TYR A 96 -12.82 -6.09 5.51
C TYR A 96 -11.75 -6.14 6.62
N TRP A 97 -10.48 -6.34 6.25
CA TRP A 97 -9.39 -6.51 7.20
C TRP A 97 -8.84 -5.19 7.77
N VAL A 98 -9.18 -4.05 7.19
CA VAL A 98 -8.64 -2.75 7.63
C VAL A 98 -8.96 -2.48 9.09
N SER A 99 -10.23 -2.66 9.49
CA SER A 99 -10.65 -2.45 10.88
C SER A 99 -10.01 -3.43 11.86
N ILE A 100 -9.82 -4.68 11.44
CA ILE A 100 -9.20 -5.75 12.24
C ILE A 100 -7.71 -5.44 12.45
N ALA A 101 -7.00 -5.06 11.38
CA ALA A 101 -5.59 -4.69 11.44
C ALA A 101 -5.37 -3.44 12.31
N ALA A 102 -6.22 -2.42 12.16
CA ALA A 102 -6.17 -1.22 12.99
C ALA A 102 -6.40 -1.54 14.49
N LYS A 103 -7.36 -2.42 14.81
CA LYS A 103 -7.60 -2.87 16.18
C LYS A 103 -6.39 -3.62 16.75
N GLY A 104 -5.86 -4.59 16.02
CA GLY A 104 -4.66 -5.34 16.42
C GLY A 104 -3.44 -4.43 16.63
N PHE A 105 -3.32 -3.37 15.82
CA PHE A 105 -2.29 -2.35 16.03
C PHE A 105 -2.50 -1.59 17.35
N ILE A 106 -3.72 -1.15 17.67
CA ILE A 106 -4.02 -0.44 18.93
C ILE A 106 -3.69 -1.33 20.14
N GLU A 107 -4.06 -2.61 20.08
CA GLU A 107 -3.72 -3.59 21.11
C GLU A 107 -2.21 -3.76 21.26
N GLY A 108 -1.48 -3.87 20.14
CA GLY A 108 -0.03 -3.90 20.12
C GLY A 108 0.62 -2.66 20.75
N VAL A 109 0.10 -1.45 20.45
CA VAL A 109 0.59 -0.21 21.06
C VAL A 109 0.43 -0.23 22.57
N ALA A 110 -0.69 -0.74 23.08
CA ALA A 110 -0.93 -0.86 24.51
C ALA A 110 0.03 -1.85 25.18
N GLN A 111 0.41 -2.93 24.49
CA GLN A 111 1.25 -3.99 25.04
C GLN A 111 2.75 -3.71 24.93
N TYR A 112 3.21 -3.20 23.78
CA TYR A 112 4.64 -3.10 23.45
C TYR A 112 5.12 -1.67 23.21
N GLY A 113 4.22 -0.69 23.21
CA GLY A 113 4.54 0.70 22.89
C GLY A 113 4.53 1.00 21.38
N LYS A 114 4.35 2.28 21.05
CA LYS A 114 4.10 2.73 19.66
C LYS A 114 5.22 2.39 18.70
N GLN A 115 6.46 2.78 19.00
CA GLN A 115 7.58 2.63 18.07
C GLN A 115 7.84 1.16 17.72
N TYR A 116 7.88 0.30 18.74
CA TYR A 116 8.06 -1.13 18.54
C TYR A 116 6.90 -1.76 17.76
N THR A 117 5.67 -1.37 18.04
CA THR A 117 4.48 -1.89 17.33
C THR A 117 4.49 -1.52 15.85
N VAL A 118 4.77 -0.24 15.53
CA VAL A 118 4.88 0.21 14.13
C VAL A 118 5.93 -0.63 13.39
N GLN A 119 7.14 -0.75 13.93
CA GLN A 119 8.19 -1.52 13.30
C GLN A 119 7.77 -3.00 13.16
N ARG A 120 7.34 -3.65 14.24
CA ARG A 120 6.97 -5.08 14.25
C ARG A 120 5.88 -5.43 13.23
N PHE A 121 4.84 -4.60 13.12
CA PHE A 121 3.68 -4.89 12.27
C PHE A 121 3.94 -4.56 10.80
N THR A 122 4.78 -3.57 10.52
CA THR A 122 4.87 -3.00 9.17
C THR A 122 6.23 -3.20 8.48
N TYR A 123 7.27 -3.61 9.22
CA TYR A 123 8.63 -3.82 8.68
C TYR A 123 8.65 -4.73 7.46
N ARG A 124 7.94 -5.86 7.51
CA ARG A 124 7.88 -6.80 6.38
C ARG A 124 7.25 -6.17 5.14
N ALA A 125 6.16 -5.43 5.31
CA ALA A 125 5.45 -4.78 4.20
C ALA A 125 6.29 -3.69 3.55
N VAL A 126 6.95 -2.86 4.35
CA VAL A 126 7.84 -1.80 3.86
C VAL A 126 9.06 -2.38 3.13
N ASN A 127 9.66 -3.46 3.63
CA ASN A 127 10.78 -4.11 2.95
C ASN A 127 10.37 -4.82 1.65
N ARG A 128 9.16 -5.38 1.58
CA ARG A 128 8.60 -5.88 0.32
C ARG A 128 8.38 -4.75 -0.68
N TRP A 129 7.96 -3.56 -0.22
CA TRP A 129 7.90 -2.38 -1.08
C TRP A 129 9.27 -2.03 -1.66
N PHE A 130 10.32 -1.98 -0.85
CA PHE A 130 11.68 -1.71 -1.34
C PHE A 130 12.14 -2.76 -2.35
N SER A 131 11.88 -4.03 -2.06
CA SER A 131 12.18 -5.13 -2.98
C SER A 131 11.39 -5.02 -4.29
N MET A 132 10.12 -4.63 -4.22
CA MET A 132 9.25 -4.42 -5.38
C MET A 132 9.76 -3.28 -6.25
N ALA A 133 10.20 -2.18 -5.62
CA ALA A 133 10.71 -1.04 -6.35
C ALA A 133 11.95 -1.44 -7.18
N SER A 134 12.92 -2.17 -6.59
CA SER A 134 14.17 -2.51 -7.28
C SER A 134 14.07 -3.76 -8.18
N ASN A 135 13.26 -4.76 -7.81
CA ASN A 135 13.24 -6.09 -8.45
C ASN A 135 11.89 -6.49 -9.06
N ASP A 136 10.89 -5.61 -9.04
CA ASP A 136 9.52 -5.89 -9.53
C ASP A 136 8.86 -7.11 -8.88
N THR A 137 9.11 -7.33 -7.59
CA THR A 137 8.49 -8.40 -6.81
C THR A 137 7.04 -8.07 -6.45
N ASP A 138 6.26 -9.11 -6.17
CA ASP A 138 4.87 -8.98 -5.73
C ASP A 138 4.74 -8.43 -4.30
N LEU A 139 3.57 -7.89 -3.99
CA LEU A 139 3.19 -7.48 -2.64
C LEU A 139 2.19 -8.48 -2.06
N ALA A 140 2.25 -8.74 -0.76
CA ALA A 140 1.17 -9.46 -0.09
C ALA A 140 -0.06 -8.54 0.07
N GLY A 141 -1.27 -9.10 0.10
CA GLY A 141 -2.48 -8.31 0.31
C GLY A 141 -2.46 -7.48 1.59
N SER A 142 -1.91 -8.03 2.68
CA SER A 142 -1.68 -7.32 3.94
C SER A 142 -0.76 -6.09 3.79
N ASP A 143 0.15 -6.06 2.81
CA ASP A 143 1.04 -4.92 2.60
C ASP A 143 0.24 -3.66 2.21
N PHE A 144 -0.91 -3.83 1.53
CA PHE A 144 -1.79 -2.71 1.15
C PHE A 144 -2.47 -2.02 2.34
N ILE A 145 -2.49 -2.67 3.51
CA ILE A 145 -3.04 -2.13 4.75
C ILE A 145 -1.91 -1.66 5.66
N MET A 146 -0.83 -2.44 5.75
CA MET A 146 0.28 -2.18 6.66
C MET A 146 1.12 -0.96 6.22
N ILE A 147 1.28 -0.71 4.92
CA ILE A 147 2.06 0.44 4.43
C ILE A 147 1.36 1.79 4.77
N PRO A 148 0.05 1.98 4.48
CA PRO A 148 -0.67 3.17 4.94
C PRO A 148 -0.61 3.37 6.45
N LEU A 149 -0.76 2.29 7.22
CA LEU A 149 -0.68 2.32 8.67
C LEU A 149 0.73 2.74 9.15
N ALA A 150 1.78 2.26 8.48
CA ALA A 150 3.15 2.66 8.74
C ALA A 150 3.37 4.17 8.50
N MET A 151 2.94 4.68 7.34
CA MET A 151 3.08 6.09 6.99
C MET A 151 2.29 7.01 7.93
N PHE A 152 1.10 6.58 8.36
CA PHE A 152 0.29 7.32 9.32
C PHE A 152 1.01 7.49 10.67
N HIS A 153 1.71 6.45 11.14
CA HIS A 153 2.37 6.50 12.43
C HIS A 153 3.83 6.95 12.40
N ASN A 154 4.48 6.90 11.23
CA ASN A 154 5.87 7.28 11.03
C ASN A 154 6.08 7.87 9.62
N ILE A 155 6.19 9.20 9.56
CA ILE A 155 6.35 9.94 8.30
C ILE A 155 7.62 9.57 7.52
N ASN A 156 8.65 9.05 8.20
CA ASN A 156 9.89 8.67 7.52
C ASN A 156 9.72 7.44 6.63
N VAL A 157 8.69 6.61 6.89
CA VAL A 157 8.33 5.50 5.99
C VAL A 157 7.89 6.04 4.63
N ARG A 158 7.12 7.14 4.60
CA ARG A 158 6.70 7.79 3.36
C ARG A 158 7.93 8.30 2.59
N ASP A 159 8.87 8.91 3.29
CA ASP A 159 10.08 9.46 2.66
C ASP A 159 10.99 8.34 2.13
N ALA A 160 11.13 7.23 2.87
CA ALA A 160 11.86 6.06 2.39
C ALA A 160 11.18 5.40 1.17
N ILE A 161 9.84 5.33 1.15
CA ILE A 161 9.07 4.88 -0.01
C ILE A 161 9.31 5.78 -1.22
N LEU A 162 9.34 7.11 -1.02
CA LEU A 162 9.63 8.08 -2.08
C LEU A 162 11.05 7.89 -2.63
N VAL A 163 12.05 7.77 -1.76
CA VAL A 163 13.44 7.49 -2.16
C VAL A 163 13.51 6.20 -2.96
N ALA A 164 12.84 5.12 -2.54
CA ALA A 164 12.82 3.88 -3.30
C ALA A 164 12.18 4.01 -4.70
N ILE A 165 11.39 5.04 -4.97
CA ILE A 165 10.84 5.32 -6.31
C ILE A 165 11.83 6.16 -7.13
N LEU A 166 12.47 7.15 -6.51
CA LEU A 166 13.35 8.13 -7.17
C LEU A 166 14.78 7.61 -7.37
N ASP A 167 15.29 6.74 -6.49
CA ASP A 167 16.63 6.16 -6.59
C ASP A 167 16.61 4.89 -7.45
N GLU A 168 16.26 5.06 -8.71
CA GLU A 168 15.92 3.97 -9.60
C GLU A 168 17.07 3.03 -10.00
N ASN A 169 18.30 3.43 -9.70
CA ASN A 169 19.54 2.73 -9.99
C ASN A 169 20.29 2.34 -8.70
N ASP A 170 19.65 2.51 -7.53
CA ASP A 170 20.22 2.27 -6.21
C ASP A 170 21.59 2.99 -6.03
N GLU A 171 21.68 4.23 -6.54
CA GLU A 171 22.92 5.04 -6.56
C GLU A 171 23.23 5.62 -5.18
N TRP A 172 22.20 5.90 -4.38
CA TRP A 172 22.30 6.60 -3.11
C TRP A 172 21.93 5.71 -1.93
N TYR A 173 20.91 4.86 -2.07
CA TYR A 173 20.34 4.07 -0.99
C TYR A 173 20.23 2.60 -1.36
N GLY A 174 21.03 1.76 -0.68
CA GLY A 174 20.80 0.31 -0.67
C GLY A 174 19.63 -0.08 0.24
N GLY A 175 19.20 -1.34 0.18
CA GLY A 175 18.04 -1.84 0.95
C GLY A 175 18.15 -1.67 2.47
N GLU A 176 19.35 -1.81 3.03
CA GLU A 176 19.61 -1.55 4.46
C GLU A 176 19.45 -0.06 4.80
N MET A 177 20.00 0.83 3.96
CA MET A 177 19.88 2.29 4.15
C MET A 177 18.44 2.79 4.02
N LEU A 178 17.62 2.20 3.13
CA LEU A 178 16.19 2.50 3.05
C LEU A 178 15.45 2.08 4.34
N SER A 179 15.85 0.95 4.93
CA SER A 179 15.31 0.49 6.21
C SER A 179 15.70 1.43 7.34
N ASP A 180 16.96 1.88 7.38
CA ASP A 180 17.44 2.85 8.36
C ASP A 180 16.73 4.20 8.22
N LEU A 181 16.52 4.66 6.99
CA LEU A 181 15.76 5.88 6.72
C LEU A 181 14.32 5.78 7.26
N ALA A 182 13.68 4.62 7.10
CA ALA A 182 12.32 4.40 7.59
C ALA A 182 12.25 4.30 9.12
N TRP A 183 13.18 3.59 9.76
CA TRP A 183 13.04 3.16 11.17
C TRP A 183 13.97 3.86 12.16
N LEU A 184 15.06 4.47 11.69
CA LEU A 184 16.08 5.14 12.51
C LEU A 184 16.29 6.62 12.11
N PRO A 185 15.23 7.43 12.03
CA PRO A 185 15.27 8.76 11.40
C PRO A 185 15.95 9.86 12.24
N HIS A 186 16.23 9.61 13.52
CA HIS A 186 16.72 10.64 14.44
C HIS A 186 18.23 10.91 14.36
N VAL A 187 18.89 10.39 13.33
CA VAL A 187 20.29 10.72 13.02
C VAL A 187 20.27 11.95 12.11
N PRO A 188 20.80 13.13 12.53
CA PRO A 188 20.79 14.35 11.70
C PRO A 188 21.37 14.16 10.31
N GLU A 189 22.35 13.26 10.18
CA GLU A 189 22.94 12.85 8.91
C GLU A 189 21.91 12.28 7.93
N MET A 190 20.91 11.51 8.40
CA MET A 190 19.89 10.93 7.52
C MET A 190 18.98 11.98 6.92
N SER A 191 18.57 12.99 7.70
CA SER A 191 17.80 14.11 7.17
C SER A 191 18.60 14.96 6.18
N LEU A 192 19.89 15.16 6.44
CA LEU A 192 20.78 15.89 5.53
C LEU A 192 20.98 15.12 4.21
N ASN A 193 21.21 13.81 4.30
CA ASN A 193 21.38 12.95 3.13
C ASN A 193 20.10 12.89 2.28
N LEU A 194 18.92 12.76 2.92
CA LEU A 194 17.63 12.79 2.21
C LEU A 194 17.45 14.11 1.47
N ARG A 195 17.78 15.24 2.10
CA ARG A 195 17.69 16.55 1.47
C ARG A 195 18.62 16.67 0.26
N HIS A 196 19.90 16.32 0.41
CA HIS A 196 20.86 16.36 -0.71
C HIS A 196 20.44 15.44 -1.85
N PHE A 197 19.92 14.25 -1.53
CA PHE A 197 19.38 13.32 -2.51
C PHE A 197 18.22 13.96 -3.31
N LEU A 198 17.23 14.54 -2.63
CA LEU A 198 16.09 15.17 -3.29
C LEU A 198 16.51 16.38 -4.13
N GLU A 199 17.42 17.21 -3.62
CA GLU A 199 17.96 18.35 -4.38
C GLU A 199 18.72 17.88 -5.64
N ALA A 200 19.56 16.84 -5.52
CA ALA A 200 20.30 16.28 -6.65
C ALA A 200 19.36 15.67 -7.70
N LYS A 201 18.39 14.84 -7.29
CA LYS A 201 17.41 14.24 -8.20
C LYS A 201 16.48 15.29 -8.83
N PHE A 202 16.18 16.38 -8.13
CA PHE A 202 15.36 17.47 -8.67
C PHE A 202 16.10 18.26 -9.76
N ALA A 203 17.41 18.45 -9.60
CA ALA A 203 18.27 19.20 -10.52
C ALA A 203 18.84 18.34 -11.68
N GLN A 204 18.59 17.03 -11.69
CA GLN A 204 19.08 16.13 -12.74
C GLN A 204 18.35 16.40 -14.07
N ASN A 205 19.08 16.29 -15.18
CA ASN A 205 18.50 16.46 -16.53
C ASN A 205 18.08 15.12 -17.16
N GLU A 206 18.60 14.01 -16.61
CA GLU A 206 18.31 12.66 -17.04
C GLU A 206 16.84 12.33 -16.79
N THR A 207 16.17 11.86 -17.84
CA THR A 207 14.79 11.38 -17.76
C THR A 207 14.73 10.16 -16.83
N PRO A 208 13.95 10.21 -15.73
CA PRO A 208 13.81 9.08 -14.83
C PRO A 208 12.91 7.98 -15.44
N LYS A 209 12.93 6.77 -14.87
CA LYS A 209 12.08 5.62 -15.18
C LYS A 209 10.62 5.89 -14.80
N ILE A 210 9.92 6.62 -15.68
CA ILE A 210 8.50 6.97 -15.53
C ILE A 210 7.62 5.73 -15.28
N SER A 211 7.95 4.57 -15.85
CA SER A 211 7.21 3.31 -15.64
C SER A 211 7.19 2.85 -14.18
N ARG A 212 8.28 3.06 -13.43
CA ARG A 212 8.39 2.76 -11.98
C ARG A 212 7.43 3.66 -11.20
N ALA A 213 7.41 4.96 -11.52
CA ALA A 213 6.50 5.93 -10.92
C ALA A 213 5.02 5.62 -11.20
N VAL A 214 4.68 5.27 -12.45
CA VAL A 214 3.31 4.88 -12.83
C VAL A 214 2.84 3.64 -12.06
N LYS A 215 3.69 2.63 -11.92
CA LYS A 215 3.39 1.42 -11.14
C LYS A 215 3.20 1.76 -9.66
N ALA A 216 4.15 2.49 -9.06
CA ALA A 216 4.06 2.90 -7.67
C ALA A 216 2.79 3.70 -7.38
N ARG A 217 2.45 4.66 -8.25
CA ARG A 217 1.20 5.42 -8.19
C ARG A 217 -0.02 4.49 -8.16
N LYS A 218 -0.10 3.50 -9.05
CA LYS A 218 -1.25 2.57 -9.13
C LYS A 218 -1.39 1.70 -7.88
N LEU A 219 -0.28 1.28 -7.29
CA LEU A 219 -0.28 0.54 -6.03
C LEU A 219 -0.77 1.42 -4.87
N LEU A 220 -0.31 2.67 -4.81
CA LEU A 220 -0.77 3.65 -3.82
C LEU A 220 -2.25 4.00 -3.98
N GLU A 221 -2.75 4.11 -5.21
CA GLU A 221 -4.17 4.30 -5.49
C GLU A 221 -5.01 3.15 -4.91
N ALA A 222 -4.57 1.90 -5.13
CA ALA A 222 -5.23 0.74 -4.54
C ALA A 222 -5.20 0.79 -3.00
N MET A 223 -4.05 1.14 -2.40
CA MET A 223 -3.95 1.31 -0.95
C MET A 223 -4.95 2.34 -0.43
N ALA A 224 -5.06 3.49 -1.11
CA ALA A 224 -5.99 4.54 -0.73
C ALA A 224 -7.45 4.07 -0.78
N ILE A 225 -7.85 3.33 -1.83
CA ILE A 225 -9.19 2.74 -1.95
C ILE A 225 -9.45 1.71 -0.84
N ILE A 226 -8.45 0.87 -0.53
CA ILE A 226 -8.58 -0.18 0.48
C ILE A 226 -8.79 0.43 1.88
N VAL A 227 -8.02 1.46 2.24
CA VAL A 227 -8.05 2.01 3.61
C VAL A 227 -9.01 3.20 3.79
N GLN A 228 -9.80 3.55 2.76
CA GLN A 228 -10.61 4.78 2.75
C GLN A 228 -11.66 4.90 3.86
N GLU A 229 -12.11 3.77 4.43
CA GLU A 229 -13.06 3.75 5.57
C GLU A 229 -12.45 4.36 6.85
N ILE A 230 -11.11 4.49 6.91
CA ILE A 230 -10.39 5.23 7.95
C ILE A 230 -9.63 6.38 7.24
N PRO A 231 -10.26 7.55 7.07
CA PRO A 231 -9.71 8.64 6.25
C PRO A 231 -8.28 9.05 6.62
N GLU A 232 -7.92 9.00 7.89
CA GLU A 232 -6.59 9.38 8.39
C GLU A 232 -5.46 8.51 7.80
N LEU A 233 -5.74 7.24 7.47
CA LEU A 233 -4.77 6.35 6.82
C LEU A 233 -4.49 6.75 5.37
N THR A 234 -5.42 7.47 4.73
CA THR A 234 -5.27 7.90 3.33
C THR A 234 -4.44 9.17 3.16
N VAL A 235 -4.26 9.98 4.21
CA VAL A 235 -3.62 11.31 4.12
C VAL A 235 -2.23 11.25 3.48
N GLN A 236 -1.34 10.43 4.05
CA GLN A 236 0.03 10.31 3.54
C GLN A 236 0.09 9.57 2.21
N VAL A 237 -0.85 8.65 1.95
CA VAL A 237 -0.98 7.96 0.67
C VAL A 237 -1.33 8.96 -0.43
N TYR A 238 -2.36 9.80 -0.23
CA TYR A 238 -2.76 10.84 -1.18
C TYR A 238 -1.68 11.89 -1.38
N ALA A 239 -1.02 12.33 -0.32
CA ALA A 239 0.08 13.30 -0.42
C ALA A 239 1.24 12.75 -1.26
N LEU A 240 1.59 11.46 -1.06
CA LEU A 240 2.63 10.80 -1.83
C LEU A 240 2.22 10.58 -3.29
N ILE A 241 0.97 10.18 -3.56
CA ILE A 241 0.43 10.10 -4.93
C ILE A 241 0.53 11.46 -5.62
N ALA A 242 0.14 12.55 -4.94
CA ALA A 242 0.21 13.89 -5.48
C ALA A 242 1.66 14.29 -5.79
N TYR A 243 2.59 14.01 -4.88
CA TYR A 243 4.01 14.33 -5.06
C TYR A 243 4.62 13.58 -6.25
N ILE A 244 4.38 12.27 -6.35
CA ILE A 244 4.85 11.46 -7.49
C ILE A 244 4.20 11.96 -8.78
N SER A 245 2.90 12.25 -8.76
CA SER A 245 2.19 12.70 -9.95
C SER A 245 2.68 14.06 -10.43
N TRP A 246 2.99 14.99 -9.52
CA TRP A 246 3.63 16.25 -9.84
C TRP A 246 5.03 16.04 -10.43
N TRP A 247 5.88 15.28 -9.73
CA TRP A 247 7.27 15.06 -10.14
C TRP A 247 7.38 14.43 -11.53
N PHE A 248 6.47 13.50 -11.86
CA PHE A 248 6.49 12.71 -13.10
C PHE A 248 5.48 13.18 -14.18
N ARG A 249 4.86 14.36 -14.01
CA ARG A 249 3.76 14.87 -14.86
C ARG A 249 2.66 13.83 -15.15
N LEU A 250 2.25 13.10 -14.11
CA LEU A 250 1.09 12.22 -14.17
C LEU A 250 -0.21 13.02 -13.88
N SER A 251 -1.36 12.43 -14.21
CA SER A 251 -2.66 13.07 -13.99
C SER A 251 -3.03 13.24 -12.50
N ASP A 252 -4.07 14.04 -12.25
CA ASP A 252 -4.80 14.11 -10.97
C ASP A 252 -4.02 14.70 -9.78
N VAL A 253 -2.91 15.40 -10.02
CA VAL A 253 -2.06 16.00 -8.99
C VAL A 253 -2.87 16.83 -7.96
N ALA A 254 -3.61 17.83 -8.44
CA ALA A 254 -4.40 18.71 -7.58
C ALA A 254 -5.55 17.97 -6.88
N HIS A 255 -6.10 16.91 -7.51
CA HIS A 255 -7.14 16.10 -6.87
C HIS A 255 -6.61 15.45 -5.60
N TYR A 256 -5.47 14.75 -5.69
CA TYR A 256 -4.89 14.04 -4.55
C TYR A 256 -4.33 14.98 -3.48
N ALA A 257 -3.68 16.09 -3.88
CA ALA A 257 -3.21 17.09 -2.92
C ALA A 257 -4.38 17.68 -2.11
N ASN A 258 -5.48 18.02 -2.78
CA ASN A 258 -6.67 18.55 -2.10
C ASN A 258 -7.37 17.51 -1.22
N ARG A 259 -7.43 16.22 -1.64
CA ARG A 259 -7.96 15.14 -0.79
C ARG A 259 -7.17 15.01 0.51
N ALA A 260 -5.84 15.05 0.44
CA ALA A 260 -4.98 15.01 1.63
C ALA A 260 -5.27 16.21 2.55
N LEU A 261 -5.32 17.42 2.00
CA LEU A 261 -5.54 18.66 2.76
C LEU A 261 -6.96 18.80 3.33
N GLN A 262 -7.97 18.18 2.71
CA GLN A 262 -9.32 18.14 3.25
C GLN A 262 -9.40 17.33 4.55
N ILE A 263 -8.58 16.28 4.67
CA ILE A 263 -8.54 15.41 5.84
C ILE A 263 -7.56 15.97 6.88
N ASP A 264 -6.37 16.37 6.44
CA ASP A 264 -5.34 16.99 7.27
C ASP A 264 -4.84 18.30 6.61
N PRO A 265 -5.41 19.47 7.03
CA PRO A 265 -4.98 20.77 6.52
C PRO A 265 -3.52 21.10 6.77
N ASP A 266 -2.82 20.35 7.64
CA ASP A 266 -1.41 20.53 7.97
C ASP A 266 -0.47 19.54 7.29
N CYS A 267 -0.98 18.69 6.39
CA CYS A 267 -0.18 17.76 5.61
C CYS A 267 0.91 18.47 4.78
N SER A 268 2.16 18.39 5.25
CA SER A 268 3.29 19.17 4.72
C SER A 268 3.60 18.86 3.25
N MET A 269 3.62 17.57 2.87
CA MET A 269 3.90 17.17 1.49
C MET A 269 2.82 17.65 0.52
N ALA A 270 1.54 17.62 0.91
CA ALA A 270 0.47 18.16 0.07
C ALA A 270 0.56 19.69 -0.10
N LYS A 271 0.93 20.43 0.97
CA LYS A 271 1.21 21.88 0.88
C LYS A 271 2.38 22.17 -0.06
N ILE A 272 3.46 21.38 0.01
CA ILE A 272 4.61 21.52 -0.89
C ILE A 272 4.18 21.35 -2.35
N VAL A 273 3.39 20.32 -2.65
CA VAL A 273 2.88 20.07 -4.02
C VAL A 273 2.00 21.22 -4.51
N ASN A 274 1.05 21.70 -3.70
CA ASN A 274 0.20 22.84 -4.08
C ASN A 274 1.04 24.10 -4.34
N SER A 275 2.00 24.40 -3.46
CA SER A 275 2.90 25.54 -3.65
C SER A 275 3.73 25.38 -4.92
N ALA A 276 4.21 24.18 -5.25
CA ALA A 276 4.98 23.95 -6.46
C ALA A 276 4.13 24.19 -7.72
N ILE A 277 2.88 23.74 -7.73
CA ILE A 277 1.93 23.99 -8.82
C ILE A 277 1.65 25.49 -8.98
N GLU A 278 1.36 26.19 -7.89
CA GLU A 278 1.04 27.62 -7.89
C GLU A 278 2.19 28.48 -8.44
N HIS A 279 3.44 28.08 -8.22
CA HIS A 279 4.63 28.81 -8.64
C HIS A 279 5.28 28.25 -9.91
N GLY A 280 4.70 27.21 -10.54
CA GLY A 280 5.26 26.57 -11.73
C GLY A 280 6.64 25.94 -11.51
N ILE A 281 6.90 25.41 -10.31
CA ILE A 281 8.15 24.73 -9.97
C ILE A 281 8.09 23.30 -10.51
N GLU A 282 9.09 22.91 -11.27
CA GLU A 282 9.17 21.61 -11.96
C GLU A 282 10.60 21.03 -11.89
N PRO A 283 10.76 19.69 -11.83
CA PRO A 283 12.07 19.05 -11.93
C PRO A 283 12.79 19.35 -13.25
N ALA A 284 14.13 19.49 -13.22
CA ALA A 284 14.94 19.91 -14.37
C ALA A 284 14.86 18.95 -15.57
N TRP A 285 14.63 17.65 -15.35
CA TRP A 285 14.45 16.68 -16.44
C TRP A 285 13.23 16.97 -17.33
N LEU A 286 12.31 17.84 -16.91
CA LEU A 286 11.19 18.29 -17.75
C LEU A 286 11.60 19.40 -18.73
N ASP A 287 12.59 20.22 -18.39
CA ASP A 287 13.10 21.29 -19.24
C ASP A 287 13.89 20.74 -20.44
N SER A 288 14.51 19.56 -20.31
CA SER A 288 15.16 18.85 -21.43
C SER A 288 14.19 18.42 -22.54
N HIS A 289 12.87 18.47 -22.28
CA HIS A 289 11.80 18.27 -23.26
C HIS A 289 11.12 19.58 -23.71
N ALA A 290 11.55 20.74 -23.18
CA ALA A 290 10.98 22.05 -23.46
C ALA A 290 11.87 22.89 -24.41
N THR A 291 12.50 22.31 -25.42
CA THR A 291 12.87 23.01 -26.67
C THR A 291 13.34 22.03 -27.75
N PRO A 292 12.71 21.98 -28.93
CA PRO A 292 13.48 21.77 -30.15
C PRO A 292 14.34 23.01 -30.34
N GLN A 293 15.67 22.87 -30.28
CA GLN A 293 16.53 23.87 -30.91
C GLN A 293 16.32 23.75 -32.41
N GLU A 294 15.56 24.69 -32.98
CA GLU A 294 15.63 24.99 -34.41
C GLU A 294 17.02 25.59 -34.68
N GLU A 295 17.88 24.81 -35.33
CA GLU A 295 18.90 25.32 -36.26
C GLU A 295 18.74 24.64 -37.61
#